data_AF-A0A1V2YD78-F1
#
_entry.id   AF-A0A1V2YD78-F1
#
_cell.length_a   1.000
_cell.length_b   1.000
_cell.length_c   1.000
_cell.angle_alpha   90.00
_cell.angle_beta   90.00
_cell.angle_gamma   90.00
#
_symmetry.space_group_name_H-M   'P 1'
#
loop_
_entity.id
_entity.type
_entity.pdbx_description
1 polymer ?
#
loop_
_entity_poly.entity_id
_entity_poly.type
_entity_poly.pdbx_seq_one_letter_code
_entity_poly.pdbx_strand_id
1 'polypeptide(L)' 'MVKVTRLNNKTFMINAELIETIEETPDTVVTLVDGKKFIVKESIKQLVEEIIEYKRSWFLLERFIEK' A
#
# COMPACT_ATOMS: atom_id res chain seq x y z
N MET A 1 -7.32 0.09 0.24
CA MET A 1 -6.58 0.13 -1.04
C MET A 1 -5.64 1.31 -1.00
N VAL A 2 -4.37 1.13 -1.35
CA VAL A 2 -3.32 2.16 -1.35
C VAL A 2 -2.91 2.46 -2.79
N LYS A 3 -2.79 3.73 -3.15
CA LYS A 3 -2.35 4.15 -4.48
C LYS A 3 -0.83 4.10 -4.55
N VAL A 4 -0.30 3.51 -5.61
CA VAL A 4 1.13 3.42 -5.87
C VAL A 4 1.44 3.72 -7.33
N THR A 5 2.69 4.07 -7.59
CA THR A 5 3.16 4.53 -8.90
C THR A 5 4.29 3.65 -9.37
N ARG A 6 4.12 3.01 -10.54
CA ARG A 6 5.22 2.28 -11.18
C ARG A 6 6.31 3.23 -11.67
N LEU A 7 7.50 2.71 -11.94
CA LEU A 7 8.61 3.48 -12.52
C LEU A 7 8.25 4.16 -13.86
N ASN A 8 7.31 3.61 -14.63
CA ASN A 8 6.79 4.19 -15.87
C ASN A 8 5.70 5.26 -15.67
N ASN A 9 5.54 5.78 -14.45
CA ASN A 9 4.53 6.77 -14.04
C ASN A 9 3.07 6.34 -14.16
N LYS A 10 2.78 5.05 -14.45
CA LYS A 10 1.42 4.54 -14.35
C LYS A 10 1.07 4.30 -12.89
N THR A 11 -0.07 4.83 -12.47
CA THR A 11 -0.62 4.63 -11.13
C THR A 11 -1.54 3.41 -11.11
N PHE A 12 -1.58 2.74 -9.98
CA PHE A 12 -2.50 1.63 -9.72
C PHE A 12 -2.78 1.53 -8.22
N MET A 13 -3.84 0.79 -7.87
CA MET A 13 -4.20 0.56 -6.48
C MET A 13 -3.79 -0.85 -6.06
N ILE A 14 -3.18 -0.98 -4.89
CA ILE A 14 -2.87 -2.26 -4.25
C ILE A 14 -3.71 -2.47 -3.00
N ASN A 15 -4.04 -3.72 -2.71
CA ASN A 15 -4.68 -4.05 -1.45
C ASN A 15 -3.62 -4.07 -0.34
N ALA A 16 -3.75 -3.17 0.65
CA ALA A 16 -2.82 -3.05 1.76
C ALA A 16 -2.81 -4.28 2.66
N GLU A 17 -3.94 -4.98 2.81
CA GLU A 17 -4.04 -6.19 3.65
C GLU A 17 -3.38 -7.42 3.01
N LEU A 18 -3.02 -7.34 1.72
CA LEU A 18 -2.33 -8.41 1.01
C LEU A 18 -0.83 -8.14 0.85
N ILE A 19 -0.33 -7.01 1.35
CA ILE A 19 1.10 -6.73 1.34
C ILE A 19 1.77 -7.62 2.38
N GLU A 20 2.74 -8.41 1.93
CA GLU A 20 3.54 -9.28 2.79
C GLU A 20 4.83 -8.58 3.22
N THR A 21 5.57 -8.02 2.27
CA THR A 21 6.82 -7.27 2.55
C THR A 21 6.93 -6.00 1.71
N ILE A 22 7.67 -5.04 2.23
CA ILE A 22 8.14 -3.86 1.51
C ILE A 22 9.64 -3.73 1.75
N GLU A 23 10.43 -3.74 0.67
CA GLU A 23 11.89 -3.70 0.71
C GLU A 23 12.39 -2.58 -0.21
N GLU A 24 13.46 -1.87 0.15
CA GLU A 24 14.00 -0.74 -0.63
C GLU A 24 15.44 -1.04 -1.05
N THR A 25 15.65 -1.40 -2.34
CA THR A 25 16.97 -1.69 -2.92
C THR A 25 17.00 -1.58 -4.46
N PRO A 26 17.65 -0.55 -5.05
CA PRO A 26 17.58 0.86 -4.66
C PRO A 26 16.16 1.44 -4.80
N ASP A 27 15.30 0.78 -5.59
CA ASP A 27 13.88 1.08 -5.72
C ASP A 27 13.07 0.32 -4.66
N THR A 28 11.83 0.74 -4.42
CA THR A 28 10.95 0.05 -3.47
C THR A 28 10.20 -1.08 -4.15
N VAL A 29 10.26 -2.28 -3.55
CA VAL A 29 9.58 -3.49 -3.98
C VAL A 29 8.52 -3.86 -2.95
N VAL A 30 7.27 -3.95 -3.40
CA VAL A 30 6.14 -4.46 -2.62
C VAL A 30 5.88 -5.90 -3.04
N THR A 31 5.99 -6.84 -2.10
CA THR A 31 5.63 -8.25 -2.30
C THR A 31 4.26 -8.52 -1.68
N LEU A 32 3.37 -9.16 -2.44
CA LEU A 32 2.09 -9.62 -1.94
C LEU A 32 2.16 -11.07 -1.43
N VAL A 33 1.20 -11.47 -0.61
CA VAL A 33 1.09 -12.83 -0.04
C VAL A 33 1.02 -13.96 -1.07
N ASP A 34 0.69 -13.65 -2.34
CA ASP A 34 0.69 -14.62 -3.44
C ASP A 34 2.04 -14.67 -4.19
N GLY A 35 3.06 -13.99 -3.67
CA GLY A 35 4.39 -13.88 -4.26
C GLY A 35 4.51 -12.85 -5.40
N LYS A 36 3.42 -12.17 -5.80
CA LYS A 36 3.52 -11.11 -6.82
C LYS A 36 4.32 -9.92 -6.28
N LYS A 37 5.20 -9.39 -7.12
CA LYS A 37 6.06 -8.25 -6.78
C LYS A 37 5.76 -7.04 -7.65
N PHE A 38 5.76 -5.87 -7.03
CA PHE A 38 5.63 -4.59 -7.72
C PHE A 38 6.77 -3.66 -7.35
N ILE A 39 7.43 -3.11 -8.36
CA ILE A 39 8.42 -2.05 -8.18
C ILE A 39 7.68 -0.71 -8.29
N VAL A 40 7.83 0.12 -7.27
CA VAL A 40 7.11 1.38 -7.10
C VAL A 40 8.06 2.53 -6.80
N LYS A 41 7.61 3.76 -7.06
CA LYS A 41 8.40 4.99 -6.86
C LYS A 41 8.32 5.52 -5.42
N GLU A 42 7.27 5.14 -4.70
CA GLU A 42 7.08 5.50 -3.30
C GLU A 42 8.11 4.81 -2.42
N SER A 43 8.73 5.56 -1.51
CA SER A 43 9.59 5.00 -0.46
C SER A 43 8.78 4.19 0.56
N ILE A 44 9.46 3.36 1.35
CA ILE A 44 8.84 2.62 2.46
C ILE A 44 8.05 3.56 3.38
N LYS A 45 8.63 4.72 3.72
CA LYS A 45 7.98 5.69 4.62
C LYS A 45 6.63 6.17 4.06
N GLN A 46 6.59 6.55 2.79
CA GLN A 46 5.36 7.02 2.14
C GLN A 46 4.29 5.92 2.10
N LEU A 47 4.68 4.69 1.77
CA LEU A 47 3.76 3.56 1.76
C LEU A 47 3.18 3.28 3.15
N VAL A 48 4.01 3.32 4.19
CA VAL A 48 3.56 3.11 5.58
C VAL A 48 2.56 4.19 6.01
N GLU A 49 2.83 5.46 5.69
CA GLU A 49 1.91 6.56 6.00
C GLU A 49 0.54 6.36 5.32
N GLU A 50 0.53 6.04 4.03
CA GLU A 50 -0.70 5.74 3.27
C GLU A 50 -1.47 4.52 3.82
N ILE A 51 -0.76 3.47 4.23
CA ILE A 51 -1.37 2.28 4.86
C ILE A 51 -2.02 2.64 6.20
N ILE A 52 -1.36 3.45 7.02
CA ILE A 52 -1.91 3.91 8.31
C ILE A 52 -3.17 4.75 8.08
N GLU A 53 -3.14 5.67 7.12
CA GLU A 53 -4.30 6.51 6.77
C GLU A 53 -5.47 5.67 6.26
N TYR A 54 -5.19 4.68 5.40
CA TYR A 54 -6.19 3.71 4.95
C TYR A 54 -6.83 2.97 6.14
N LYS A 55 -6.02 2.41 7.07
CA LYS A 55 -6.53 1.67 8.23
C LYS A 55 -7.34 2.56 9.18
N ARG A 56 -6.90 3.81 9.40
CA ARG A 56 -7.67 4.78 10.21
C ARG A 56 -9.02 5.08 9.59
N SER A 57 -9.05 5.34 8.28
CA SER A 57 -10.27 5.65 7.55
C SER A 57 -11.25 4.47 7.58
N TRP A 58 -10.75 3.25 7.39
CA TRP A 58 -11.54 2.02 7.49
C TRP A 58 -12.15 1.85 8.89
N PHE A 59 -11.33 1.96 9.93
CA PHE A 59 -11.78 1.82 11.31
C PHE A 59 -12.84 2.85 11.71
N LEU A 60 -12.69 4.10 11.25
CA LEU A 60 -13.71 5.12 11.49
C LEU A 60 -15.02 4.79 10.79
N LEU A 61 -14.95 4.33 9.53
CA LEU A 61 -16.13 3.96 8.74
C LEU A 61 -16.93 2.84 9.41
N GLU A 62 -16.29 1.78 9.89
CA GLU A 62 -16.96 0.69 10.62
C GLU A 62 -17.75 1.23 11.82
N ARG A 63 -17.14 2.13 12.62
CA ARG A 63 -17.81 2.73 13.79
C ARG A 63 -19.01 3.62 13.45
N PHE A 64 -19.09 4.15 12.22
CA PHE A 64 -20.25 4.90 11.76
C PHE A 64 -21.37 4.00 11.28
N ILE A 65 -21.06 2.83 10.71
CA ILE A 65 -22.06 1.89 10.15
C ILE A 65 -22.73 1.07 11.27
N GLU A 66 -22.01 0.79 12.37
CA GLU A 66 -22.53 0.03 13.51
C GLU A 66 -23.39 0.87 14.50
N LYS A 67 -23.64 2.15 14.20
CA LYS A 67 -24.53 3.04 14.95
C LYS A 67 -25.86 3.22 14.25
#